data_AF-G7WR12-F1
#
_entry.id   AF-G7WR12-F1
#
_cell.length_a   1.000
_cell.length_b   1.000
_cell.length_c   1.000
_cell.angle_alpha   90.00
_cell.angle_beta   90.00
_cell.angle_gamma   90.00
#
_symmetry.space_group_name_H-M   'P 1'
#
loop_
_entity.id
_entity.type
_entity.pdbx_description
1 polymer ?
#
loop_
_entity_poly.entity_id
_entity_poly.type
_entity_poly.pdbx_seq_one_letter_code
_entity_poly.pdbx_strand_id
1 'polypeptide(L)'
;MRKGGISIDFDWKEYLNLAIELSSVDEEAKLRSSISRAYYAAFCTARNYMVDHDHRIIPYDESVHQYVISHYVGNKGSTKSKQRKKIAQELKRMKIERQIADYENNKRDLRQ
;
A
#
# COMPACT_ATOMS: atom_id res chain seq x y z
N MET A 1 24.16 -25.65 8.57
CA MET A 1 24.33 -24.99 7.26
C MET A 1 22.98 -24.48 6.77
N ARG A 2 22.77 -23.16 6.72
CA ARG A 2 21.86 -22.51 5.77
C ARG A 2 22.74 -21.56 4.98
N LYS A 3 22.81 -21.75 3.66
CA LYS A 3 23.60 -20.90 2.77
C LYS A 3 23.09 -19.46 2.95
N GLY A 4 23.99 -18.55 3.33
CA GLY A 4 23.72 -17.13 3.36
C GLY A 4 23.49 -16.66 1.93
N GLY A 5 22.24 -16.72 1.48
CA GLY A 5 21.79 -15.93 0.34
C GLY A 5 21.59 -14.51 0.83
N ILE A 6 22.22 -13.55 0.16
CA ILE A 6 21.87 -12.14 0.32
C ILE A 6 20.37 -12.05 -0.01
N SER A 7 19.52 -11.79 0.98
CA SER A 7 18.15 -11.35 0.71
C SER A 7 18.28 -9.95 0.14
N ILE A 8 18.14 -9.81 -1.17
CA ILE A 8 17.89 -8.50 -1.76
C ILE A 8 16.43 -8.21 -1.42
N ASP A 9 16.21 -7.66 -0.22
CA ASP A 9 14.90 -7.16 0.13
C ASP A 9 14.57 -6.04 -0.87
N PHE A 10 13.45 -6.17 -1.56
CA PHE A 10 13.01 -5.17 -2.50
C PHE A 10 12.70 -3.86 -1.76
N ASP A 11 13.38 -2.76 -2.12
CA ASP A 11 13.04 -1.44 -1.59
C ASP A 11 11.75 -0.96 -2.24
N TRP A 12 10.66 -1.01 -1.48
CA TRP A 12 9.34 -0.57 -1.93
C TRP A 12 9.28 0.91 -2.33
N LYS A 13 10.28 1.74 -1.96
CA LYS A 13 10.42 3.10 -2.47
C LYS A 13 10.70 3.14 -3.97
N GLU A 14 11.28 2.10 -4.55
CA GLU A 14 11.47 2.03 -6.01
C GLU A 14 10.14 2.03 -6.76
N TYR A 15 9.07 1.49 -6.17
CA TYR A 15 7.73 1.63 -6.73
C TYR A 15 7.17 3.05 -6.62
N LEU A 16 7.58 3.85 -5.62
CA LEU A 16 7.22 5.26 -5.58
C LEU A 16 7.93 6.04 -6.69
N ASN A 17 9.23 5.78 -6.90
CA ASN A 17 9.99 6.39 -7.99
C ASN A 17 9.35 6.08 -9.35
N LEU A 18 9.04 4.81 -9.60
CA LEU A 18 8.38 4.37 -10.82
C LEU A 18 6.97 4.98 -10.95
N ALA A 19 6.21 5.10 -9.87
CA ALA A 19 4.91 5.76 -9.91
C ALA A 19 5.02 7.22 -10.37
N ILE A 20 6.01 7.95 -9.85
CA ILE A 20 6.29 9.34 -10.23
C ILE A 20 6.65 9.42 -11.71
N GLU A 21 7.56 8.57 -12.19
CA GLU A 21 7.95 8.51 -13.61
C GLU A 21 6.73 8.28 -14.51
N LEU A 22 5.93 7.27 -14.21
CA LEU A 22 4.74 6.91 -14.99
C LEU A 22 3.67 8.01 -14.97
N SER A 23 3.60 8.81 -13.90
CA SER A 23 2.63 9.91 -13.78
C SER A 23 2.95 11.12 -14.66
N SER A 24 4.18 11.21 -15.19
CA SER A 24 4.62 12.34 -16.01
C SER A 24 4.05 12.37 -17.42
N VAL A 25 3.38 11.28 -17.84
CA VAL A 25 2.81 11.12 -19.19
C VAL A 25 1.30 10.92 -19.08
N ASP A 26 0.54 11.68 -19.85
CA ASP A 26 -0.92 11.57 -19.95
C ASP A 26 -1.32 10.39 -20.86
N GLU A 27 -0.95 9.19 -20.45
CA GLU A 27 -1.28 7.94 -21.11
C GLU A 27 -2.01 7.04 -20.12
N GLU A 28 -3.24 6.63 -20.44
CA GLU A 28 -4.13 5.92 -19.51
C GLU A 28 -3.48 4.70 -18.85
N ALA A 29 -2.74 3.89 -19.63
CA ALA A 29 -2.03 2.72 -19.13
C ALA A 29 -0.94 3.09 -18.11
N LYS A 30 -0.20 4.18 -18.35
CA LYS A 30 0.83 4.68 -17.43
C LYS A 30 0.22 5.28 -16.18
N LEU A 31 -0.84 6.08 -16.30
CA LEU A 31 -1.55 6.66 -15.15
C LEU A 31 -2.15 5.58 -14.25
N ARG A 32 -2.80 4.57 -14.82
CA ARG A 32 -3.33 3.41 -14.06
C ARG A 32 -2.20 2.67 -13.34
N SER A 33 -1.12 2.39 -14.06
CA SER A 33 0.05 1.73 -13.50
C SER A 33 0.69 2.56 -12.39
N SER A 34 0.78 3.88 -12.54
CA SER A 34 1.30 4.81 -11.54
C SER A 34 0.53 4.72 -10.22
N ILE A 35 -0.81 4.78 -10.25
CA ILE A 35 -1.66 4.63 -9.06
C ILE A 35 -1.37 3.30 -8.36
N SER A 36 -1.30 2.21 -9.14
CA SER A 36 -1.03 0.89 -8.61
C SER A 36 0.37 0.76 -7.99
N ARG A 37 1.40 1.36 -8.60
CA ARG A 37 2.76 1.40 -8.03
C ARG A 37 2.83 2.24 -6.76
N ALA A 38 2.20 3.42 -6.73
CA ALA A 38 2.13 4.25 -5.53
C ALA A 38 1.45 3.51 -4.37
N TYR A 39 0.35 2.80 -4.65
CA TYR A 39 -0.34 1.99 -3.64
C TYR A 39 0.57 0.91 -3.06
N TYR A 40 1.24 0.10 -3.90
CA TYR A 40 2.09 -0.97 -3.40
C TYR A 40 3.31 -0.43 -2.64
N ALA A 41 3.89 0.69 -3.06
CA ALA A 41 4.96 1.36 -2.31
C ALA A 41 4.53 1.70 -0.88
N ALA A 42 3.39 2.38 -0.74
CA ALA A 42 2.85 2.77 0.57
C ALA A 42 2.43 1.55 1.41
N PHE A 43 1.68 0.62 0.81
CA PHE A 43 1.15 -0.56 1.48
C PHE A 43 2.26 -1.47 2.00
N CYS A 44 3.23 -1.81 1.16
CA CYS A 44 4.28 -2.73 1.56
C CYS A 44 5.27 -2.10 2.54
N THR A 45 5.53 -0.79 2.44
CA THR A 45 6.29 -0.06 3.46
C THR A 45 5.59 -0.12 4.83
N ALA A 46 4.27 0.14 4.86
CA ALA A 46 3.49 0.06 6.09
C ALA A 46 3.40 -1.38 6.64
N ARG A 47 3.22 -2.38 5.77
CA ARG A 47 3.21 -3.80 6.14
C ARG A 47 4.54 -4.21 6.77
N ASN A 48 5.66 -3.87 6.14
CA ASN A 48 6.97 -4.22 6.65
C ASN A 48 7.23 -3.53 7.99
N TYR A 49 6.94 -2.22 8.11
CA TYR A 49 7.04 -1.53 9.40
C TYR A 49 6.22 -2.22 10.50
N MET A 50 4.99 -2.63 10.19
CA MET A 50 4.13 -3.35 11.13
C MET A 50 4.74 -4.69 11.58
N VAL A 51 5.37 -5.43 10.67
CA VAL A 51 6.01 -6.72 10.99
C VAL A 51 7.31 -6.49 11.78
N ASP A 52 8.17 -5.61 11.31
CA ASP A 52 9.53 -5.44 11.80
C ASP A 52 9.59 -4.62 13.10
N HIS A 53 8.76 -3.59 13.22
CA HIS A 53 8.78 -2.67 14.36
C HIS A 53 7.61 -2.86 15.34
N ASP A 54 6.41 -3.19 14.86
CA ASP A 54 5.26 -3.45 15.73
C ASP A 54 5.13 -4.94 16.10
N HIS A 55 6.03 -5.79 15.58
CA HIS A 55 6.10 -7.23 15.84
C HIS A 55 4.76 -7.95 15.61
N ARG A 56 4.00 -7.54 14.59
CA ARG A 56 2.73 -8.17 14.23
C ARG A 56 2.95 -9.32 13.26
N ILE A 57 2.18 -10.38 13.46
CA ILE A 57 2.11 -11.53 12.55
C ILE A 57 0.83 -11.40 11.75
N ILE A 58 0.97 -11.44 10.42
CA ILE A 58 -0.17 -11.39 9.49
C ILE A 58 -0.88 -12.76 9.53
N PRO A 59 -2.18 -12.81 9.88
CA PRO A 59 -2.95 -14.06 9.84
C PRO A 59 -3.05 -14.60 8.41
N TYR A 60 -3.07 -15.93 8.27
CA TYR A 60 -3.13 -16.62 6.98
C TYR A 60 -4.50 -16.50 6.30
N ASP A 61 -5.57 -16.39 7.09
CA ASP A 61 -6.96 -16.42 6.69
C ASP A 61 -7.59 -15.03 6.48
N GLU A 62 -6.85 -13.95 6.77
CA GLU A 62 -7.33 -12.58 6.64
C GLU A 62 -6.81 -11.91 5.37
N SER A 63 -7.64 -11.04 4.76
CA SER A 63 -7.14 -10.17 3.69
C SER A 63 -6.00 -9.31 4.22
N VAL A 64 -4.77 -9.58 3.75
CA VAL A 64 -3.56 -8.88 4.21
C VAL A 64 -3.70 -7.36 4.12
N HIS A 65 -4.41 -6.86 3.10
CA HIS A 65 -4.70 -5.44 2.94
C HIS A 65 -5.59 -4.90 4.05
N GLN A 66 -6.66 -5.63 4.41
CA GLN A 66 -7.57 -5.24 5.47
C GLN A 66 -6.89 -5.31 6.84
N TYR A 67 -6.07 -6.33 7.08
CA TYR A 67 -5.34 -6.53 8.33
C TYR A 67 -4.39 -5.36 8.61
N VAL A 68 -3.53 -5.01 7.64
CA VAL A 68 -2.59 -3.89 7.76
C VAL A 68 -3.34 -2.58 8.02
N ILE A 69 -4.40 -2.28 7.25
CA ILE A 69 -5.18 -1.05 7.47
C ILE A 69 -5.77 -1.03 8.88
N SER A 70 -6.36 -2.13 9.34
CA SER A 70 -6.99 -2.25 10.66
C SER A 70 -6.00 -2.08 11.81
N HIS A 71 -4.76 -2.55 11.64
CA HIS A 71 -3.68 -2.33 12.59
C HIS A 71 -3.38 -0.84 12.78
N TYR A 72 -3.36 -0.05 11.69
CA TYR A 72 -3.11 1.39 11.76
C TYR A 72 -4.32 2.23 12.21
N VAL A 73 -5.55 1.71 12.13
CA VAL A 73 -6.77 2.36 12.69
C VAL A 73 -6.71 2.47 14.21
N GLY A 74 -6.06 1.51 14.88
CA GLY A 74 -5.79 1.54 16.32
C GLY A 74 -6.83 0.84 17.20
N ASN A 75 -7.60 -0.10 16.65
CA ASN A 75 -8.61 -0.86 17.41
C ASN A 75 -8.01 -2.03 18.23
N LYS A 76 -6.73 -2.39 18.03
CA LYS A 76 -6.04 -3.45 18.80
C LYS A 76 -4.66 -2.99 19.28
N GLY A 77 -4.60 -2.44 20.49
CA GLY A 77 -3.36 -2.33 21.26
C GLY A 77 -2.24 -1.42 20.73
N SER A 78 -2.53 -0.46 19.84
CA SER A 78 -1.55 0.57 19.44
C SER A 78 -1.88 1.92 20.08
N THR A 79 -0.87 2.66 20.52
CA THR A 79 -0.97 4.06 20.97
C THR A 79 -1.79 4.88 19.98
N LYS A 80 -2.71 5.72 20.45
CA LYS A 80 -3.61 6.60 19.68
C LYS A 80 -2.84 7.69 18.91
N SER A 81 -1.90 7.31 18.04
CA SER A 81 -1.13 8.24 17.24
C SER A 81 -1.97 8.74 16.07
N LYS A 82 -2.15 10.06 16.00
CA LYS A 82 -2.79 10.73 14.85
C LYS A 82 -2.12 10.33 13.53
N GLN A 83 -0.80 10.11 13.55
CA GLN A 83 -0.04 9.68 12.38
C GLN A 83 -0.45 8.29 11.89
N ARG A 84 -0.63 7.33 12.79
CA ARG A 84 -1.04 5.96 12.43
C ARG A 84 -2.45 5.96 11.83
N LYS A 85 -3.37 6.74 12.40
CA LYS A 85 -4.72 6.92 11.84
C LYS A 85 -4.68 7.52 10.43
N LYS A 86 -3.79 8.51 10.20
CA LYS A 86 -3.58 9.07 8.86
C LYS A 86 -3.08 8.01 7.87
N ILE A 87 -2.11 7.19 8.28
CA ILE A 87 -1.63 6.06 7.45
C ILE A 87 -2.79 5.13 7.06
N ALA A 88 -3.65 4.74 8.01
CA ALA A 88 -4.81 3.89 7.70
C ALA A 88 -5.79 4.56 6.71
N GLN A 89 -6.06 5.85 6.88
CA GLN A 89 -6.93 6.62 6.00
C GLN A 89 -6.38 6.69 4.57
N GLU A 90 -5.10 7.03 4.42
CA GLU A 90 -4.42 7.10 3.12
C GLU A 90 -4.37 5.72 2.45
N LEU A 91 -3.99 4.66 3.18
CA LEU A 91 -3.97 3.30 2.64
C LEU A 91 -5.35 2.83 2.17
N LYS A 92 -6.41 3.19 2.89
CA LYS A 92 -7.79 2.88 2.49
C LYS A 92 -8.16 3.64 1.21
N ARG A 93 -7.85 4.93 1.13
CA ARG A 93 -8.11 5.76 -0.06
C ARG A 93 -7.38 5.20 -1.29
N MET A 94 -6.07 4.99 -1.16
CA MET A 94 -5.23 4.48 -2.27
C MET A 94 -5.64 3.08 -2.71
N LYS A 95 -6.09 2.21 -1.79
CA LYS A 95 -6.62 0.88 -2.18
C LYS A 95 -7.83 1.02 -3.10
N ILE A 96 -8.76 1.92 -2.77
CA ILE A 96 -9.96 2.17 -3.58
C ILE A 96 -9.56 2.77 -4.94
N GLU A 97 -8.71 3.80 -4.95
CA GLU A 97 -8.19 4.42 -6.17
C GLU A 97 -7.52 3.39 -7.09
N ARG A 98 -6.70 2.49 -6.52
CA ARG A 98 -6.04 1.39 -7.22
C ARG A 98 -7.01 0.36 -7.78
N GLN A 99 -8.06 -0.01 -7.04
CA GLN A 99 -9.10 -0.91 -7.55
C GLN A 99 -9.84 -0.28 -8.73
N ILE A 100 -10.17 1.01 -8.64
CA ILE A 100 -10.80 1.76 -9.73
C ILE A 100 -9.87 1.81 -10.94
N ALA A 101 -8.60 2.19 -10.73
CA ALA A 101 -7.61 2.29 -11.79
C ALA A 101 -7.33 0.95 -12.48
N ASP A 102 -7.39 -0.17 -11.77
CA ASP A 102 -7.09 -1.48 -12.37
C ASP A 102 -8.28 -2.13 -13.08
N TYR A 103 -9.52 -1.90 -12.60
CA TYR A 103 -10.68 -2.70 -13.03
C TYR A 103 -11.81 -1.89 -13.66
N GLU A 104 -11.92 -0.59 -13.38
CA GLU A 104 -13.03 0.20 -13.89
C GLU A 104 -12.74 0.72 -15.30
N ASN A 105 -13.62 0.35 -16.24
CA ASN A 105 -13.51 0.75 -17.64
C ASN A 105 -13.98 2.20 -17.88
N ASN A 106 -14.79 2.78 -16.99
CA ASN A 106 -15.38 4.11 -17.16
C ASN A 106 -15.04 5.04 -15.98
N LYS A 107 -14.20 6.06 -16.20
CA LYS A 107 -13.91 7.15 -15.23
C LYS A 107 -15.09 8.14 -15.05
N ARG A 108 -16.34 7.78 -15.37
CA ARG A 108 -17.48 8.72 -15.42
C ARG A 108 -18.27 8.93 -14.12
N ASP A 109 -18.01 8.21 -13.03
CA ASP A 109 -18.89 8.24 -11.84
C ASP A 109 -18.19 8.58 -10.51
N LEU A 110 -17.33 9.60 -10.48
CA LEU A 110 -16.86 10.21 -9.22
C LEU A 110 -17.34 11.64 -9.00
N ARG A 111 -18.47 12.01 -9.61
CA ARG A 111 -19.25 13.22 -9.28
C ARG A 111 -20.75 12.92 -9.39
N GLN A 112 -21.33 12.38 -8.34
CA GLN A 112 -22.75 12.54 -8.03
C GLN A 112 -22.87 12.99 -6.58
#